data_AF-A0A957S4H8-F1
#
_entry.id   AF-A0A957S4H8-F1
#
_cell.length_a   1.000
_cell.length_b   1.000
_cell.length_c   1.000
_cell.angle_alpha   90.00
_cell.angle_beta   90.00
_cell.angle_gamma   90.00
#
_symmetry.space_group_name_H-M   'P 1'
#
loop_
_entity.id
_entity.type
_entity.pdbx_description
1 polymer ?
#
loop_
_entity_poly.entity_id
_entity_poly.type
_entity_poly.pdbx_seq_one_letter_code
_entity_poly.pdbx_strand_id
1 'polypeptide(L)'
;LQRNPDARQAGLNSFLFGQAATLLTRDVVVMALFGGAALLLMLLFWKEFKLLSFDRDYGASLGFPMQYLELLITSLLVVAIAIGLQAVGVVLMSAMVVAPAAAARQWTNRLGIMVVLAALFGAMAGVGGTLLSSMGAGLSTGPVIVLAVSVITAVSLLFAPSRGLVWRWVQQQRNRRRLRTD
;
A
#
# COMPACT_ATOMS: atom_id res chain seq x y z
N LEU A 1 -8.33 34.99 30.37
CA LEU A 1 -7.49 34.60 29.20
C LEU A 1 -6.65 33.37 29.58
N GLN A 2 -7.26 32.19 29.69
CA GLN A 2 -6.55 30.93 29.95
C GLN A 2 -5.87 30.47 28.65
N ARG A 3 -4.54 30.57 28.58
CA ARG A 3 -3.72 29.88 27.58
C ARG A 3 -3.61 28.42 28.01
N ASN A 4 -4.45 27.56 27.45
CA ASN A 4 -4.33 26.12 27.61
C ASN A 4 -3.21 25.62 26.65
N PRO A 5 -2.08 25.08 27.13
CA PRO A 5 -0.93 24.68 26.28
C PRO A 5 -1.21 23.45 25.40
N ASP A 6 -2.24 22.66 25.72
CA ASP A 6 -2.54 21.38 25.08
C ASP A 6 -3.22 21.48 23.70
N ALA A 7 -3.67 22.67 23.30
CA ALA A 7 -4.37 22.85 22.03
C ALA A 7 -3.47 22.62 20.79
N ARG A 8 -2.14 22.78 20.92
CA ARG A 8 -1.19 22.56 19.81
C ARG A 8 -0.81 21.09 19.60
N GLN A 9 -0.85 20.26 20.65
CA GLN A 9 -0.56 18.81 20.54
C GLN A 9 -1.79 18.00 20.06
N ALA A 10 -3.01 18.50 20.32
CA ALA A 10 -4.25 17.81 19.96
C ALA A 10 -4.42 17.57 18.44
N GLY A 11 -3.88 18.45 17.59
CA GLY A 11 -3.95 18.34 16.13
C GLY A 11 -2.91 17.40 15.49
N LEU A 12 -1.76 17.19 16.15
CA LEU A 12 -0.69 16.33 15.61
C LEU A 12 -1.06 14.86 15.73
N ASN A 13 -1.58 14.44 16.88
CA ASN A 13 -1.99 13.05 17.09
C ASN A 13 -3.13 12.65 16.15
N SER A 14 -4.10 13.53 15.91
CA SER A 14 -5.19 13.30 14.96
C SER A 14 -4.71 13.20 13.51
N PHE A 15 -3.70 13.98 13.11
CA PHE A 15 -3.12 13.88 11.77
C PHE A 15 -2.22 12.64 11.59
N LEU A 16 -1.49 12.24 12.64
CA LEU A 16 -0.60 11.07 12.59
C LEU A 16 -1.36 9.74 12.60
N PHE A 17 -2.46 9.65 13.38
CA PHE A 17 -3.25 8.43 13.54
C PHE A 17 -4.53 8.39 12.70
N GLY A 18 -4.85 9.48 12.00
CA GLY A 18 -6.07 9.64 11.22
C GLY A 18 -7.31 9.71 12.10
N GLN A 19 -8.39 10.27 11.54
CA GLN A 19 -9.71 10.27 12.19
C GLN A 19 -10.73 9.64 11.25
N ALA A 20 -10.60 8.32 11.01
CA ALA A 20 -11.59 7.57 10.25
C ALA A 20 -13.01 7.72 10.84
N ALA A 21 -13.11 7.92 12.16
CA ALA A 21 -14.36 8.15 12.88
C ALA A 21 -15.02 9.53 12.60
N THR A 22 -14.28 10.51 12.07
CA THR A 22 -14.84 11.85 11.76
C THR A 22 -15.11 12.05 10.27
N LEU A 23 -14.98 11.02 9.45
CA LEU A 23 -15.29 11.11 8.02
C LEU A 23 -16.79 11.30 7.81
N LEU A 24 -17.19 12.39 7.14
CA LEU A 24 -18.57 12.58 6.72
C LEU A 24 -18.85 11.80 5.43
N THR A 25 -20.12 11.46 5.19
CA THR A 25 -20.58 10.82 3.95
C THR A 25 -20.12 11.59 2.70
N ARG A 26 -20.07 12.92 2.79
CA ARG A 26 -19.59 13.78 1.70
C ARG A 26 -18.11 13.55 1.38
N ASP A 27 -17.28 13.38 2.40
CA ASP A 27 -15.84 13.14 2.22
C ASP A 27 -15.63 11.80 1.52
N VAL A 28 -16.37 10.76 1.93
CA VAL A 28 -16.31 9.43 1.30
C VAL A 28 -16.67 9.49 -0.19
N VAL A 29 -17.70 10.26 -0.57
CA VAL A 29 -18.08 10.43 -1.98
C VAL A 29 -16.98 11.13 -2.78
N VAL A 30 -16.35 12.17 -2.21
CA VAL A 30 -15.23 12.87 -2.86
C VAL A 30 -14.04 11.91 -3.02
N MET A 31 -13.68 11.16 -1.98
CA MET A 31 -12.62 10.15 -2.04
C MET A 31 -12.91 9.09 -3.11
N ALA A 32 -14.15 8.60 -3.19
CA ALA A 32 -14.56 7.62 -4.18
C ALA A 32 -14.50 8.17 -5.62
N LEU A 33 -14.87 9.44 -5.82
CA LEU A 33 -14.85 10.08 -7.13
C LEU A 33 -13.41 10.27 -7.63
N PHE A 34 -12.55 10.88 -6.81
CA PHE A 34 -11.15 11.10 -7.19
C PHE A 34 -10.35 9.79 -7.25
N GLY A 35 -10.57 8.87 -6.29
CA GLY A 35 -9.97 7.55 -6.30
C GLY A 35 -10.41 6.73 -7.51
N GLY A 36 -11.69 6.77 -7.86
CA GLY A 36 -12.25 6.13 -9.05
C GLY A 36 -11.68 6.72 -10.34
N ALA A 37 -11.56 8.04 -10.43
CA ALA A 37 -10.92 8.71 -11.57
C ALA A 37 -9.44 8.32 -11.71
N ALA A 38 -8.69 8.29 -10.61
CA ALA A 38 -7.29 7.85 -10.60
C ALA A 38 -7.16 6.39 -11.02
N LEU A 39 -8.00 5.49 -10.50
CA LEU A 39 -8.01 4.08 -10.91
C LEU A 39 -8.36 3.90 -12.38
N LEU A 40 -9.33 4.68 -12.90
CA LEU A 40 -9.71 4.64 -14.30
C LEU A 40 -8.56 5.09 -15.21
N LEU A 41 -7.91 6.20 -14.89
CA LEU A 41 -6.71 6.65 -15.60
C LEU A 41 -5.58 5.61 -15.52
N MET A 42 -5.40 4.97 -14.35
CA MET A 42 -4.41 3.90 -14.18
C MET A 42 -4.67 2.72 -15.12
N LEU A 43 -5.93 2.31 -15.27
CA LEU A 43 -6.33 1.22 -16.16
C LEU A 43 -6.25 1.60 -17.63
N LEU A 44 -6.58 2.86 -17.98
CA LEU A 44 -6.53 3.36 -19.35
C LEU A 44 -5.09 3.39 -19.87
N PHE A 45 -4.14 3.89 -19.06
CA PHE A 45 -2.72 3.98 -19.39
C PHE A 45 -1.90 2.77 -18.92
N TRP A 46 -2.55 1.61 -18.72
CA TRP A 46 -1.92 0.43 -18.16
C TRP A 46 -0.74 -0.09 -19.01
N LYS A 47 -0.86 0.00 -20.34
CA LYS A 47 0.19 -0.50 -21.26
C LYS A 47 1.44 0.36 -21.19
N GLU A 48 1.23 1.66 -21.09
CA GLU A 48 2.25 2.71 -21.01
C GLU A 48 2.97 2.61 -19.66
N PHE A 49 2.26 2.53 -18.54
CA PHE A 49 2.88 2.38 -17.21
C PHE A 49 3.67 1.08 -17.08
N LYS A 50 3.19 0.01 -17.71
CA LYS A 50 3.94 -1.24 -17.81
C LYS A 50 5.25 -1.02 -18.57
N LEU A 51 5.21 -0.37 -19.73
CA LEU A 51 6.39 -0.07 -20.53
C LEU A 51 7.42 0.75 -19.73
N LEU A 52 6.97 1.83 -19.09
CA LEU A 52 7.80 2.68 -18.22
C LEU A 52 8.47 1.89 -17.08
N SER A 53 7.76 0.92 -16.50
CA SER A 53 8.28 0.09 -15.39
C SER A 53 9.27 -1.00 -15.84
N PHE A 54 9.24 -1.41 -17.11
CA PHE A 54 10.17 -2.39 -17.66
C PHE A 54 11.42 -1.72 -18.21
N ASP A 55 11.26 -0.71 -19.06
CA ASP A 55 12.36 0.01 -19.69
C ASP A 55 11.88 1.37 -20.22
N ARG A 56 12.40 2.43 -19.60
CA ARG A 56 12.12 3.82 -19.99
C ARG A 56 12.72 4.15 -21.35
N ASP A 57 13.95 3.69 -21.61
CA ASP A 57 14.70 4.02 -22.83
C ASP A 57 14.07 3.30 -24.03
N TYR A 58 13.65 2.04 -23.84
CA TYR A 58 12.92 1.29 -24.85
C TYR A 58 11.64 2.01 -25.27
N GLY A 59 10.82 2.48 -24.33
CA GLY A 59 9.60 3.16 -24.73
C GLY A 59 9.81 4.61 -25.21
N ALA A 60 10.91 5.27 -24.82
CA ALA A 60 11.33 6.51 -25.48
C ALA A 60 11.69 6.28 -26.96
N SER A 61 12.34 5.15 -27.27
CA SER A 61 12.63 4.76 -28.67
C SER A 61 11.38 4.47 -29.50
N LEU A 62 10.28 4.06 -28.86
CA LEU A 62 8.97 3.85 -29.48
C LEU A 62 8.18 5.17 -29.72
N GLY A 63 8.74 6.32 -29.32
CA GLY A 63 8.10 7.62 -29.49
C GLY A 63 7.10 7.99 -28.39
N PHE A 64 7.05 7.24 -27.28
CA PHE A 64 6.20 7.61 -26.16
C PHE A 64 6.80 8.80 -25.38
N PRO A 65 5.96 9.77 -24.96
CA PRO A 65 6.39 10.90 -24.14
C PRO A 65 6.64 10.47 -22.69
N MET A 66 7.79 9.84 -22.42
CA MET A 66 8.09 9.21 -21.13
C MET A 66 8.08 10.16 -19.94
N GLN A 67 8.50 11.41 -20.11
CA GLN A 67 8.44 12.42 -19.06
C GLN A 67 7.00 12.72 -18.62
N TYR A 68 6.07 12.82 -19.57
CA TYR A 68 4.66 13.08 -19.27
C TYR A 68 4.02 11.88 -18.56
N LEU A 69 4.41 10.67 -18.95
CA LEU A 69 3.91 9.45 -18.35
C LEU A 69 4.43 9.25 -16.91
N GLU A 70 5.69 9.60 -16.66
CA GLU A 70 6.29 9.65 -15.33
C GLU A 70 5.61 10.70 -14.44
N LEU A 71 5.31 11.87 -15.00
CA LEU A 71 4.59 12.93 -14.30
C LEU A 71 3.14 12.52 -14.02
N LEU A 72 2.50 11.82 -14.96
CA LEU A 72 1.16 11.28 -14.80
C LEU A 72 1.11 10.24 -13.67
N ILE A 73 1.93 9.19 -13.69
CA ILE A 73 1.91 8.16 -12.63
C ILE A 73 2.25 8.75 -11.25
N THR A 74 3.18 9.71 -11.21
CA THR A 74 3.53 10.41 -9.97
C THR A 74 2.38 11.28 -9.48
N SER A 75 1.68 11.99 -10.37
CA SER A 75 0.50 12.78 -9.99
C SER A 75 -0.65 11.91 -9.46
N LEU A 76 -0.92 10.76 -10.10
CA LEU A 76 -1.89 9.78 -9.60
C LEU A 76 -1.49 9.27 -8.21
N LEU A 77 -0.21 8.97 -8.00
CA LEU A 77 0.31 8.54 -6.71
C LEU A 77 0.12 9.61 -5.63
N VAL A 78 0.43 10.88 -5.93
CA VAL A 78 0.23 12.00 -4.99
C VAL A 78 -1.25 12.17 -4.66
N VAL A 79 -2.14 12.12 -5.65
CA VAL A 79 -3.60 12.19 -5.43
C VAL A 79 -4.07 11.03 -4.56
N ALA A 80 -3.65 9.80 -4.85
CA ALA A 80 -4.00 8.62 -4.05
C ALA A 80 -3.52 8.75 -2.59
N ILE A 81 -2.29 9.22 -2.38
CA ILE A 81 -1.74 9.47 -1.04
C ILE A 81 -2.54 10.58 -0.35
N ALA A 82 -2.78 11.72 -0.99
CA ALA A 82 -3.50 12.84 -0.39
C ALA A 82 -4.89 12.45 0.13
N ILE A 83 -5.62 11.65 -0.66
CA ILE A 83 -6.94 11.13 -0.30
C ILE A 83 -6.84 10.12 0.85
N GLY A 84 -5.87 9.20 0.79
CA GLY A 84 -5.66 8.19 1.83
C GLY A 84 -5.19 8.77 3.17
N LEU A 85 -4.39 9.84 3.13
CA LEU A 85 -3.92 10.56 4.31
C LEU A 85 -5.06 11.05 5.20
N GLN A 86 -6.12 11.59 4.60
CA GLN A 86 -7.27 12.10 5.34
C GLN A 86 -8.06 10.97 6.02
N ALA A 87 -8.12 9.79 5.41
CA ALA A 87 -8.83 8.65 5.99
C ALA A 87 -8.04 7.98 7.12
N VAL A 88 -6.74 7.78 6.93
CA VAL A 88 -5.96 6.85 7.78
C VAL A 88 -4.75 7.47 8.48
N GLY A 89 -4.37 8.70 8.13
CA GLY A 89 -3.22 9.40 8.72
C GLY A 89 -1.89 9.09 8.05
N VAL A 90 -0.90 9.96 8.27
CA VAL A 90 0.41 9.91 7.58
C VAL A 90 1.19 8.64 7.85
N VAL A 91 1.25 8.24 9.11
CA VAL A 91 2.04 7.07 9.53
C VAL A 91 1.48 5.82 8.85
N LEU A 92 0.15 5.65 8.89
CA LEU A 92 -0.49 4.49 8.31
C LEU A 92 -0.40 4.46 6.78
N MET A 93 -0.51 5.63 6.15
CA MET A 93 -0.42 5.74 4.71
C MET A 93 0.94 5.26 4.21
N SER A 94 2.04 5.65 4.86
CA SER A 94 3.38 5.19 4.49
C SER A 94 3.50 3.66 4.55
N ALA A 95 2.90 3.04 5.57
CA ALA A 95 2.88 1.59 5.72
C ALA A 95 2.03 0.92 4.64
N MET A 96 0.84 1.44 4.32
CA MET A 96 -0.05 0.86 3.31
C MET A 96 0.43 1.05 1.88
N VAL A 97 1.24 2.07 1.57
CA VAL A 97 1.84 2.18 0.24
C VAL A 97 2.89 1.08 0.02
N VAL A 98 3.70 0.78 1.05
CA VAL A 98 4.89 -0.07 0.90
C VAL A 98 4.62 -1.54 1.24
N ALA A 99 3.95 -1.82 2.35
CA ALA A 99 3.79 -3.17 2.89
C ALA A 99 3.03 -4.15 1.98
N PRO A 100 1.82 -3.83 1.48
CA PRO A 100 1.09 -4.76 0.60
C PRO A 100 1.77 -4.92 -0.77
N ALA A 101 2.46 -3.90 -1.27
CA ALA A 101 3.25 -4.00 -2.49
C ALA A 101 4.46 -4.92 -2.29
N ALA A 102 5.15 -4.81 -1.16
CA ALA A 102 6.26 -5.70 -0.79
C ALA A 102 5.78 -7.15 -0.60
N ALA A 103 4.63 -7.36 0.06
CA ALA A 103 4.01 -8.67 0.23
C ALA A 103 3.64 -9.29 -1.12
N ALA A 104 2.91 -8.57 -1.98
CA ALA A 104 2.50 -9.05 -3.30
C ALA A 104 3.70 -9.43 -4.19
N ARG A 105 4.78 -8.65 -4.13
CA ARG A 105 6.02 -8.92 -4.86
C ARG A 105 6.67 -10.25 -4.47
N GLN A 106 6.40 -10.77 -3.27
CA GLN A 106 6.91 -12.08 -2.86
C GLN A 106 6.10 -13.27 -3.39
N TRP A 107 4.92 -13.03 -3.98
CA TRP A 107 4.04 -14.08 -4.50
C TRP A 107 4.09 -14.18 -6.02
N THR A 108 4.47 -13.11 -6.71
CA THR A 108 4.45 -13.06 -8.17
C THR A 108 5.56 -12.20 -8.76
N ASN A 109 5.99 -12.57 -9.96
CA ASN A 109 6.93 -11.81 -10.78
C ASN A 109 6.23 -11.07 -11.94
N ARG A 110 4.89 -11.19 -12.05
CA ARG A 110 4.09 -10.52 -13.09
C ARG A 110 3.46 -9.24 -12.51
N LEU A 111 3.81 -8.08 -13.08
CA LEU A 111 3.33 -6.75 -12.68
C LEU A 111 1.80 -6.69 -12.49
N GLY A 112 1.01 -7.23 -13.42
CA GLY A 112 -0.45 -7.21 -13.29
C GLY A 112 -1.00 -8.00 -12.11
N ILE A 113 -0.46 -9.19 -11.87
CA ILE A 113 -0.85 -9.99 -10.70
C ILE A 113 -0.36 -9.30 -9.42
N MET A 114 0.79 -8.63 -9.46
CA MET A 114 1.35 -7.92 -8.30
C MET A 114 0.43 -6.77 -7.86
N VAL A 115 -0.10 -5.98 -8.80
CA VAL A 115 -1.01 -4.88 -8.49
C VAL A 115 -2.32 -5.41 -7.87
N VAL A 116 -2.90 -6.47 -8.44
CA VAL A 116 -4.14 -7.06 -7.92
C VAL A 116 -3.93 -7.65 -6.53
N LEU A 117 -2.85 -8.41 -6.32
CA LEU A 117 -2.53 -8.97 -5.01
C LEU A 117 -2.24 -7.88 -3.97
N ALA A 118 -1.53 -6.82 -4.33
CA ALA A 118 -1.26 -5.69 -3.43
C ALA A 118 -2.56 -4.99 -3.03
N ALA A 119 -3.46 -4.74 -3.99
CA ALA A 119 -4.77 -4.18 -3.71
C ALA A 119 -5.59 -5.08 -2.78
N LEU A 120 -5.56 -6.39 -3.00
CA LEU A 120 -6.31 -7.36 -2.19
C LEU A 120 -5.75 -7.48 -0.77
N PHE A 121 -4.42 -7.52 -0.60
CA PHE A 121 -3.79 -7.48 0.73
C PHE A 121 -4.06 -6.16 1.46
N GLY A 122 -3.99 -5.03 0.77
CA GLY A 122 -4.34 -3.72 1.32
C GLY A 122 -5.79 -3.67 1.77
N ALA A 123 -6.73 -4.14 0.94
CA ALA A 123 -8.15 -4.17 1.26
C ALA A 123 -8.46 -5.09 2.44
N MET A 124 -7.93 -6.32 2.47
CA MET A 124 -8.11 -7.25 3.59
C MET A 124 -7.54 -6.67 4.88
N ALA A 125 -6.41 -5.98 4.82
CA ALA A 125 -5.82 -5.38 6.00
C ALA A 125 -6.55 -4.13 6.50
N GLY A 126 -7.09 -3.33 5.58
CA GLY A 126 -7.98 -2.21 5.92
C GLY A 126 -9.26 -2.71 6.60
N VAL A 127 -9.97 -3.65 5.96
CA VAL A 127 -11.23 -4.21 6.48
C VAL A 127 -11.01 -4.99 7.78
N GLY A 128 -9.97 -5.83 7.84
CA GLY A 128 -9.63 -6.58 9.05
C GLY A 128 -9.23 -5.66 10.20
N GLY A 129 -8.44 -4.62 9.92
CA GLY A 129 -8.03 -3.62 10.91
C GLY A 129 -9.19 -2.79 11.44
N THR A 130 -10.13 -2.38 10.58
CA THR A 130 -11.32 -1.61 11.01
C THR A 130 -12.29 -2.46 11.81
N LEU A 131 -12.53 -3.71 11.40
CA LEU A 131 -13.40 -4.64 12.14
C LEU A 131 -12.83 -4.96 13.53
N LEU A 132 -11.54 -5.28 13.63
CA LEU A 132 -10.88 -5.53 14.92
C LEU A 132 -10.89 -4.29 15.82
N SER A 133 -10.71 -3.10 15.24
CA SER A 133 -10.81 -1.84 15.99
C SER A 133 -12.22 -1.57 16.49
N SER A 134 -13.26 -1.98 15.75
CA SER A 134 -14.66 -1.78 16.17
C SER A 134 -15.08 -2.67 17.34
N MET A 135 -14.40 -3.81 17.53
CA MET A 135 -14.67 -4.74 18.64
C MET A 135 -13.84 -4.43 19.89
N GLY A 136 -12.70 -3.75 19.74
CA GLY A 136 -11.86 -3.30 20.85
C GLY A 136 -12.29 -1.94 21.39
N ALA A 137 -12.72 -1.89 22.65
CA ALA A 137 -13.19 -0.66 23.31
C ALA A 137 -12.18 0.52 23.19
N GLY A 138 -12.56 1.58 22.47
CA GLY A 138 -11.93 2.91 22.54
C GLY A 138 -10.54 3.07 21.91
N LEU A 139 -10.03 2.08 21.17
CA LEU A 139 -8.72 2.19 20.51
C LEU A 139 -8.82 3.04 19.23
N SER A 140 -7.82 3.90 19.00
CA SER A 140 -7.74 4.68 17.77
C SER A 140 -7.59 3.75 16.56
N THR A 141 -8.42 3.97 15.55
CA THR A 141 -8.51 3.11 14.35
C THR A 141 -7.20 3.01 13.59
N GLY A 142 -6.35 4.06 13.61
CA GLY A 142 -5.05 4.06 12.95
C GLY A 142 -4.11 2.95 13.44
N PRO A 143 -3.60 2.99 14.68
CA PRO A 143 -2.66 1.97 15.18
C PRO A 143 -3.14 0.52 15.03
N VAL A 144 -4.44 0.26 15.21
CA VAL A 144 -5.01 -1.09 15.05
C VAL A 144 -4.95 -1.56 13.60
N ILE A 145 -5.21 -0.68 12.63
CA ILE A 145 -5.03 -1.00 11.20
C ILE A 145 -3.55 -1.24 10.88
N VAL A 146 -2.59 -0.50 11.46
CA VAL A 146 -1.15 -0.75 11.22
C VAL A 146 -0.79 -2.15 11.71
N LEU A 147 -1.26 -2.52 12.91
CA LEU A 147 -1.01 -3.84 13.48
C LEU A 147 -1.62 -4.94 12.61
N ALA A 148 -2.86 -4.77 12.13
CA ALA A 148 -3.49 -5.71 11.22
C ALA A 148 -2.75 -5.84 9.88
N VAL A 149 -2.37 -4.71 9.24
CA VAL A 149 -1.53 -4.67 8.04
C VAL A 149 -0.19 -5.35 8.28
N SER A 150 0.45 -5.06 9.40
CA SER A 150 1.75 -5.63 9.75
C SER A 150 1.67 -7.13 9.98
N VAL A 151 0.60 -7.63 10.62
CA VAL A 151 0.36 -9.07 10.81
C VAL A 151 0.07 -9.73 9.47
N ILE A 152 -0.82 -9.19 8.64
CA ILE A 152 -1.13 -9.75 7.32
C ILE A 152 0.10 -9.74 6.41
N THR A 153 0.87 -8.65 6.44
CA THR A 153 2.12 -8.52 5.70
C THR A 153 3.15 -9.50 6.24
N ALA A 154 3.33 -9.62 7.56
CA ALA A 154 4.28 -10.55 8.17
C ALA A 154 3.91 -12.01 7.86
N VAL A 155 2.64 -12.39 7.95
CA VAL A 155 2.14 -13.70 7.55
C VAL A 155 2.37 -13.92 6.06
N SER A 156 2.04 -12.95 5.22
CA SER A 156 2.28 -13.04 3.77
C SER A 156 3.78 -13.16 3.44
N LEU A 157 4.65 -12.44 4.15
CA LEU A 157 6.12 -12.52 4.02
C LEU A 157 6.69 -13.86 4.51
N LEU A 158 6.09 -14.46 5.53
CA LEU A 158 6.50 -15.76 6.08
C LEU A 158 6.05 -16.92 5.19
N PHE A 159 4.85 -16.84 4.60
CA PHE A 159 4.24 -17.90 3.79
C PHE A 159 4.40 -17.72 2.27
N ALA A 160 4.97 -16.60 1.80
CA ALA A 160 5.14 -16.34 0.36
C ALA A 160 6.03 -17.40 -0.34
N PRO A 161 5.53 -18.11 -1.37
CA PRO A 161 6.23 -19.26 -1.96
C PRO A 161 7.49 -18.93 -2.77
N SER A 162 7.65 -17.72 -3.34
CA SER A 162 8.76 -17.45 -4.27
C SER A 162 9.95 -16.72 -3.62
N ARG A 163 9.78 -16.07 -2.46
CA ARG A 163 10.86 -15.43 -1.68
C ARG A 163 10.69 -15.44 -0.16
N GLY A 164 9.69 -16.13 0.40
CA GLY A 164 9.55 -16.28 1.83
C GLY A 164 10.84 -16.83 2.43
N LEU A 165 11.35 -16.17 3.48
CA LEU A 165 12.60 -16.54 4.16
C LEU A 165 12.65 -18.04 4.49
N VAL A 166 11.50 -18.63 4.81
CA VAL A 166 11.32 -20.06 5.10
C VAL A 166 11.59 -20.94 3.86
N TRP A 167 11.05 -20.58 2.69
CA TRP A 167 11.24 -21.38 1.47
C TRP A 167 12.66 -21.26 0.91
N ARG A 168 13.28 -20.08 1.05
CA ARG A 168 14.72 -19.90 0.76
C ARG A 168 15.60 -20.72 1.70
N TRP A 169 15.27 -20.78 2.98
CA TRP A 169 16.00 -21.59 3.95
C TRP A 169 15.85 -23.10 3.67
N VAL A 170 14.65 -23.56 3.31
CA VAL A 170 14.37 -24.95 2.91
C VAL A 170 15.05 -25.32 1.57
N GLN A 171 15.05 -24.43 0.58
CA GLN A 171 15.77 -24.65 -0.68
C GLN A 171 17.30 -24.60 -0.51
N GLN A 172 17.82 -23.72 0.37
CA GLN A 172 19.24 -23.70 0.70
C GLN A 172 19.69 -24.98 1.43
N GLN A 173 18.84 -25.54 2.31
CA GLN A 173 19.10 -26.84 2.92
C GLN A 173 19.06 -27.99 1.89
N ARG A 174 18.15 -27.97 0.91
CA ARG A 174 18.12 -28.97 -0.17
C ARG A 174 19.31 -28.84 -1.14
N ASN A 175 19.75 -27.62 -1.47
CA ASN A 175 20.93 -27.41 -2.32
C ASN A 175 22.24 -27.78 -1.64
N ARG A 176 22.37 -27.54 -0.32
CA ARG A 176 23.55 -28.00 0.45
C ARG A 176 23.70 -29.52 0.49
N ARG A 177 22.60 -30.28 0.35
CA ARG A 177 22.64 -31.75 0.29
C ARG A 177 23.07 -32.30 -1.07
N ARG A 178 22.96 -31.52 -2.16
CA ARG A 178 23.35 -31.94 -3.51
C ARG A 178 24.84 -31.77 -3.80
N LEU A 179 25.51 -30.83 -3.12
CA LEU A 179 26.95 -30.57 -3.25
C LEU A 179 27.84 -31.49 -2.39
N ARG A 180 27.28 -32.53 -1.77
CA ARG A 180 28.02 -33.51 -0.95
C ARG A 180 28.11 -34.89 -1.59
N THR A 181 27.65 -35.01 -2.84
CA THR A 181 27.61 -36.26 -3.61
C THR A 181 28.39 -36.21 -4.93
N ASP A 182 29.13 -35.12 -5.15
CA ASP A 182 30.22 -35.02 -6.14
C ASP A 182 31.54 -34.91 -5.37
#